data_AF-A0A7X5RMU7-F1
#
_entry.id   AF-A0A7X5RMU7-F1
#
_cell.length_a   1.000
_cell.length_b   1.000
_cell.length_c   1.000
_cell.angle_alpha   90.00
_cell.angle_beta   90.00
_cell.angle_gamma   90.00
#
_symmetry.space_group_name_H-M   'P 1'
#
loop_
_entity.id
_entity.type
_entity.pdbx_description
1 polymer ?
#
loop_
_entity_poly.entity_id
_entity_poly.type
_entity_poly.pdbx_seq_one_letter_code
_entity_poly.pdbx_strand_id
1 'polypeptide(L)'
;MIHLGSISSYHWVKIEKLLPELLKNAEPEILNEISNIVAFDTADLPDVVFFLLVKELENISAGDIGTINNLEHLLVNLLESRRTTTAVRLLESFVISGVALTSLNYFSDELFDKYPDLYSHILTKWLLSGDSSLCHAVFDLLNHSSDYGINLTADSTLLTNELEEMFVVHRAIGWLFTLPIASASFILSVYESAAPATREEIEQNLYDPLLLSYPGKLKEFFRSLIDNEIQKPLLERLLKRFHDYSADLNRLSGLKELSAPRENVDSYWKRFSKDVAEAHEQASKSSLFLQLFNTEKVLYGNSSIFYVKRGDGNELRQEVNMHSSSHSSELPTLNVLDPERLDYKLRFYRHRSKK
;
A
#
# COMPACT_ATOMS: atom_id res chain seq x y z
N MET A 1 11.96 -28.79 18.17
CA MET A 1 10.82 -29.08 19.05
C MET A 1 11.28 -29.13 20.50
N ILE A 2 11.60 -27.97 21.06
CA ILE A 2 11.83 -27.79 22.50
C ILE A 2 10.44 -27.79 23.16
N HIS A 3 9.96 -28.97 23.56
CA HIS A 3 8.67 -29.10 24.24
C HIS A 3 8.84 -28.58 25.67
N LEU A 4 8.38 -27.34 25.93
CA LEU A 4 8.59 -26.73 27.24
C LEU A 4 7.73 -27.39 28.34
N GLY A 5 6.59 -28.02 28.05
CA GLY A 5 5.85 -28.83 29.03
C GLY A 5 5.42 -28.04 30.29
N SER A 6 4.77 -28.72 31.25
CA SER A 6 4.29 -28.09 32.49
C SER A 6 5.44 -27.80 33.47
N ILE A 7 6.25 -26.81 33.12
CA ILE A 7 7.38 -26.33 33.93
C ILE A 7 6.84 -25.73 35.23
N SER A 8 7.28 -26.26 36.36
CA SER A 8 6.97 -25.69 37.68
C SER A 8 7.42 -24.22 37.76
N SER A 9 6.65 -23.36 38.44
CA SER A 9 6.93 -21.90 38.54
C SER A 9 8.36 -21.56 38.98
N TYR A 10 9.00 -22.44 39.77
CA TYR A 10 10.39 -22.27 40.22
C TYR A 10 11.43 -22.37 39.11
N HIS A 11 11.17 -23.16 38.06
CA HIS A 11 12.10 -23.34 36.94
C HIS A 11 12.06 -22.14 35.98
N TRP A 12 10.91 -21.48 35.85
CA TRP A 12 10.78 -20.27 35.04
C TRP A 12 11.66 -19.13 35.53
N VAL A 13 11.78 -18.94 36.85
CA VAL A 13 12.69 -17.92 37.44
C VAL A 13 14.15 -18.16 37.08
N LYS A 14 14.57 -19.42 36.93
CA LYS A 14 15.92 -19.76 36.47
C LYS A 14 16.09 -19.55 34.98
N ILE A 15 15.09 -19.97 34.18
CA ILE A 15 15.07 -19.78 32.72
C ILE A 15 15.15 -18.29 32.41
N GLU A 16 14.31 -17.46 33.03
CA GLU A 16 14.27 -16.00 32.86
C GLU A 16 15.66 -15.35 33.06
N LYS A 17 16.45 -15.81 34.04
CA LYS A 17 17.79 -15.28 34.31
C LYS A 17 18.83 -15.72 33.29
N LEU A 18 18.70 -16.93 32.73
CA LEU A 18 19.68 -17.50 31.81
C LEU A 18 19.38 -17.17 30.34
N LEU A 19 18.10 -16.93 30.03
CA LEU A 19 17.62 -16.73 28.67
C LEU A 19 18.34 -15.58 27.93
N PRO A 20 18.59 -14.39 28.54
CA PRO A 20 19.30 -13.31 27.85
C PRO A 20 20.76 -13.66 27.51
N GLU A 21 21.42 -14.48 28.32
CA GLU A 21 22.79 -14.93 28.03
C GLU A 21 22.82 -15.99 26.92
N LEU A 22 21.83 -16.88 26.90
CA LEU A 22 21.70 -17.95 25.90
C LEU A 22 21.29 -17.45 24.52
N LEU A 23 20.48 -16.38 24.46
CA LEU A 23 19.97 -15.83 23.20
C LEU A 23 20.89 -14.78 22.59
N LYS A 24 22.01 -14.46 23.25
CA LYS A 24 23.01 -13.55 22.72
C LYS A 24 23.62 -14.11 21.44
N ASN A 25 23.34 -13.45 20.31
CA ASN A 25 23.71 -13.90 18.96
C ASN A 25 23.05 -15.23 18.55
N ALA A 26 21.75 -15.39 18.83
CA ALA A 26 20.99 -16.56 18.42
C ALA A 26 21.16 -16.85 16.92
N GLU A 27 21.48 -18.11 16.60
CA GLU A 27 21.55 -18.60 15.23
C GLU A 27 20.15 -18.60 14.57
N PRO A 28 20.04 -18.50 13.23
CA PRO A 28 18.76 -18.47 12.53
C PRO A 28 17.81 -19.63 12.90
N GLU A 29 18.34 -20.83 13.11
CA GLU A 29 17.59 -22.00 13.54
C GLU A 29 16.93 -21.81 14.92
N ILE A 30 17.63 -21.13 15.83
CA ILE A 30 17.12 -20.79 17.15
C ILE A 30 16.02 -19.74 17.03
N LEU A 31 16.20 -18.72 16.18
CA LEU A 31 15.18 -17.71 15.92
C LEU A 31 13.91 -18.31 15.29
N ASN A 32 14.04 -19.28 14.39
CA ASN A 32 12.91 -20.00 13.82
C ASN A 32 12.17 -20.85 14.88
N GLU A 33 12.89 -21.53 15.77
CA GLU A 33 12.24 -22.27 16.87
C GLU A 33 11.56 -21.31 17.86
N ILE A 34 12.20 -20.18 18.18
CA ILE A 34 11.59 -19.14 19.04
C ILE A 34 10.31 -18.62 18.40
N SER A 35 10.33 -18.27 17.11
CA SER A 35 9.16 -17.76 16.41
C SER A 35 8.01 -18.76 16.41
N ASN A 36 8.31 -20.06 16.24
CA ASN A 36 7.32 -21.13 16.33
C ASN A 36 6.70 -21.21 17.74
N ILE A 37 7.52 -21.21 18.80
CA ILE A 37 7.06 -21.29 20.20
C ILE A 37 6.14 -20.11 20.53
N VAL A 38 6.55 -18.88 20.21
CA VAL A 38 5.73 -17.70 20.58
C VAL A 38 4.49 -17.55 19.69
N ALA A 39 4.49 -18.12 18.49
CA ALA A 39 3.33 -18.11 17.60
C ALA A 39 2.29 -19.17 17.97
N PHE A 40 2.70 -20.39 18.34
CA PHE A 40 1.78 -21.54 18.45
C PHE A 40 1.72 -22.18 19.85
N ASP A 41 2.79 -22.10 20.64
CA ASP A 41 2.92 -22.84 21.91
C ASP A 41 2.94 -21.90 23.14
N THR A 42 1.98 -20.97 23.21
CA THR A 42 1.94 -19.92 24.26
C THR A 42 1.25 -20.33 25.56
N ALA A 43 0.50 -21.43 25.57
CA ALA A 43 -0.42 -21.79 26.66
C ALA A 43 0.26 -21.99 28.03
N ASP A 44 1.53 -22.38 28.04
CA ASP A 44 2.30 -22.67 29.27
C ASP A 44 3.42 -21.64 29.55
N LEU A 45 3.52 -20.58 28.73
CA LEU A 45 4.65 -19.64 28.79
C LEU A 45 4.35 -18.45 29.72
N PRO A 46 5.16 -18.20 30.77
CA PRO A 46 5.00 -17.00 31.58
C PRO A 46 5.23 -15.74 30.76
N ASP A 47 4.45 -14.68 31.04
CA ASP A 47 4.52 -13.41 30.31
C ASP A 47 5.94 -12.85 30.21
N VAL A 48 6.72 -12.92 31.28
CA VAL A 48 8.11 -12.41 31.28
C VAL A 48 8.97 -13.15 30.25
N VAL A 49 8.84 -14.48 30.17
CA VAL A 49 9.59 -15.30 29.22
C VAL A 49 9.08 -15.04 27.80
N PHE A 50 7.76 -14.97 27.61
CA PHE A 50 7.16 -14.61 26.34
C PHE A 50 7.73 -13.29 25.80
N PHE A 51 7.76 -12.24 26.60
CA PHE A 51 8.26 -10.93 26.15
C PHE A 51 9.77 -10.92 25.89
N LEU A 52 10.56 -11.73 26.63
CA LEU A 52 11.98 -11.90 26.33
C LEU A 52 12.17 -12.58 24.97
N LEU A 53 11.43 -13.65 24.69
CA LEU A 53 11.49 -14.36 23.41
C LEU A 53 11.06 -13.47 22.24
N VAL A 54 9.94 -12.74 22.38
CA VAL A 54 9.47 -11.79 21.35
C VAL A 54 10.51 -10.71 21.08
N LYS A 55 11.22 -10.23 22.12
CA LYS A 55 12.27 -9.21 21.96
C LYS A 55 13.44 -9.69 21.11
N GLU A 56 13.83 -10.96 21.22
CA GLU A 56 14.91 -11.50 20.38
C GLU A 56 14.54 -11.57 18.89
N LEU A 57 13.23 -11.61 18.59
CA LEU A 57 12.74 -11.58 17.22
C LEU A 57 12.85 -10.18 16.59
N GLU A 58 12.99 -9.09 17.36
CA GLU A 58 13.01 -7.71 16.84
C GLU A 58 14.13 -7.42 15.82
N ASN A 59 15.18 -8.25 15.75
CA ASN A 59 16.34 -8.06 14.85
C ASN A 59 16.42 -9.07 13.69
N ILE A 60 15.31 -9.72 13.32
CA ILE A 60 15.31 -10.71 12.23
C ILE A 60 15.50 -10.03 10.87
N SER A 61 16.40 -10.60 10.06
CA SER A 61 16.59 -10.18 8.66
C SER A 61 15.60 -10.86 7.71
N ALA A 62 15.28 -10.21 6.60
CA ALA A 62 14.29 -10.63 5.59
C ALA A 62 14.54 -11.98 4.87
N GLY A 63 15.62 -12.72 5.18
CA GLY A 63 16.00 -13.95 4.49
C GLY A 63 15.33 -15.24 4.98
N ASP A 64 14.65 -15.22 6.13
CA ASP A 64 14.11 -16.43 6.76
C ASP A 64 12.59 -16.55 6.60
N ILE A 65 12.15 -17.14 5.48
CA ILE A 65 10.74 -17.28 5.11
C ILE A 65 9.94 -18.06 6.15
N GLY A 66 10.53 -19.10 6.76
CA GLY A 66 9.86 -19.91 7.78
C GLY A 66 9.55 -19.08 9.03
N THR A 67 10.52 -18.29 9.45
CA THR A 67 10.36 -17.35 10.56
C THR A 67 9.32 -16.27 10.23
N ILE A 68 9.32 -15.69 9.02
CA ILE A 68 8.34 -14.65 8.62
C ILE A 68 6.89 -15.16 8.71
N ASN A 69 6.61 -16.38 8.26
CA ASN A 69 5.25 -16.94 8.36
C ASN A 69 4.80 -17.10 9.82
N ASN A 70 5.67 -17.58 10.71
CA ASN A 70 5.35 -17.68 12.13
C ASN A 70 5.12 -16.29 12.76
N LEU A 71 5.85 -15.29 12.29
CA LEU A 71 5.71 -13.91 12.75
C LEU A 71 4.36 -13.29 12.38
N GLU A 72 3.79 -13.58 11.20
CA GLU A 72 2.41 -13.16 10.88
C GLU A 72 1.42 -13.65 11.93
N HIS A 73 1.47 -14.95 12.25
CA HIS A 73 0.61 -15.56 13.26
C HIS A 73 0.84 -14.96 14.65
N LEU A 74 2.10 -14.73 15.04
CA LEU A 74 2.42 -14.06 16.30
C LEU A 74 1.81 -12.65 16.36
N LEU A 75 1.91 -11.86 15.29
CA LEU A 75 1.36 -10.51 15.25
C LEU A 75 -0.16 -10.53 15.44
N VAL A 76 -0.87 -11.44 14.75
CA VAL A 76 -2.33 -11.61 14.92
C VAL A 76 -2.67 -12.03 16.35
N ASN A 77 -1.96 -13.01 16.91
CA ASN A 77 -2.19 -13.47 18.28
C ASN A 77 -1.96 -12.36 19.33
N LEU A 78 -0.99 -11.48 19.10
CA LEU A 78 -0.75 -10.30 19.94
C LEU A 78 -1.92 -9.31 19.87
N LEU A 79 -2.54 -9.12 18.70
CA LEU A 79 -3.74 -8.30 18.55
C LEU A 79 -4.94 -8.91 19.28
N GLU A 80 -5.19 -10.21 19.09
CA GLU A 80 -6.28 -10.95 19.76
C GLU A 80 -6.13 -10.92 21.29
N SER A 81 -4.89 -11.00 21.78
CA SER A 81 -4.56 -10.93 23.20
C SER A 81 -4.50 -9.51 23.76
N ARG A 82 -4.91 -8.49 22.99
CA ARG A 82 -4.88 -7.06 23.34
C ARG A 82 -3.48 -6.51 23.70
N ARG A 83 -2.42 -7.14 23.19
CA ARG A 83 -1.01 -6.71 23.36
C ARG A 83 -0.57 -5.82 22.19
N THR A 84 -1.40 -4.84 21.83
CA THR A 84 -1.25 -4.02 20.61
C THR A 84 0.07 -3.26 20.55
N THR A 85 0.54 -2.71 21.66
CA THR A 85 1.82 -1.99 21.73
C THR A 85 3.02 -2.88 21.39
N THR A 86 2.96 -4.16 21.78
CA THR A 86 4.01 -5.14 21.46
C THR A 86 3.94 -5.54 19.99
N ALA A 87 2.73 -5.77 19.46
CA ALA A 87 2.52 -6.07 18.05
C ALA A 87 3.07 -4.95 17.15
N VAL A 88 2.71 -3.69 17.43
CA VAL A 88 3.17 -2.53 16.66
C VAL A 88 4.69 -2.37 16.73
N ARG A 89 5.29 -2.49 17.92
CA ARG A 89 6.75 -2.37 18.06
C ARG A 89 7.50 -3.46 17.29
N LEU A 90 6.97 -4.68 17.33
CA LEU A 90 7.55 -5.81 16.62
C LEU A 90 7.44 -5.62 15.10
N LEU A 91 6.26 -5.24 14.60
CA LEU A 91 6.02 -4.91 13.20
C LEU A 91 6.95 -3.80 12.70
N GLU A 92 7.09 -2.71 13.47
CA GLU A 92 7.99 -1.60 13.13
C GLU A 92 9.45 -2.07 13.02
N SER A 93 9.88 -2.95 13.92
CA SER A 93 11.24 -3.49 13.92
C SER A 93 11.51 -4.34 12.66
N PHE A 94 10.52 -5.10 12.20
CA PHE A 94 10.61 -5.88 10.95
C PHE A 94 10.70 -5.00 9.72
N VAL A 95 9.82 -3.99 9.63
CA VAL A 95 9.82 -3.06 8.50
C VAL A 95 11.16 -2.31 8.43
N ILE A 96 11.69 -1.86 9.56
CA ILE A 96 12.99 -1.18 9.63
C ILE A 96 14.13 -2.14 9.26
N SER A 97 14.03 -3.41 9.61
CA SER A 97 15.00 -4.47 9.26
C SER A 97 14.89 -4.94 7.80
N GLY A 98 13.96 -4.37 7.02
CA GLY A 98 13.82 -4.63 5.58
C GLY A 98 12.91 -5.80 5.23
N VAL A 99 12.12 -6.31 6.17
CA VAL A 99 11.07 -7.30 5.87
C VAL A 99 9.97 -6.61 5.07
N ALA A 100 9.69 -7.10 3.86
CA ALA A 100 8.63 -6.55 3.02
C ALA A 100 7.26 -6.88 3.61
N LEU A 101 6.40 -5.87 3.77
CA LEU A 101 5.02 -6.05 4.26
C LEU A 101 4.16 -6.90 3.34
N THR A 102 4.56 -7.03 2.07
CA THR A 102 3.93 -7.94 1.11
C THR A 102 4.08 -9.42 1.46
N SER A 103 4.99 -9.73 2.40
CA SER A 103 5.15 -11.06 3.00
C SER A 103 4.30 -11.23 4.27
N LEU A 104 3.58 -10.18 4.68
CA LEU A 104 2.73 -10.12 5.88
C LEU A 104 1.24 -9.92 5.52
N ASN A 105 0.77 -10.59 4.46
CA ASN A 105 -0.60 -10.42 3.93
C ASN A 105 -1.68 -10.85 4.92
N TYR A 106 -1.49 -11.97 5.64
CA TYR A 106 -2.51 -12.44 6.58
C TYR A 106 -2.70 -11.44 7.72
N PHE A 107 -1.60 -10.91 8.26
CA PHE A 107 -1.66 -9.86 9.27
C PHE A 107 -2.28 -8.58 8.74
N SER A 108 -1.95 -8.18 7.51
CA SER A 108 -2.45 -6.95 6.89
C SER A 108 -3.97 -6.99 6.70
N ASP A 109 -4.51 -8.12 6.24
CA ASP A 109 -5.94 -8.35 6.09
C ASP A 109 -6.66 -8.31 7.45
N GLU A 110 -6.10 -9.01 8.45
CA GLU A 110 -6.64 -9.02 9.82
C GLU A 110 -6.65 -7.62 10.46
N LEU A 111 -5.57 -6.86 10.29
CA LEU A 111 -5.45 -5.49 10.79
C LEU A 111 -6.51 -4.58 10.14
N PHE A 112 -6.70 -4.68 8.83
CA PHE A 112 -7.68 -3.89 8.09
C PHE A 112 -9.13 -4.23 8.47
N ASP A 113 -9.47 -5.52 8.50
CA ASP A 113 -10.85 -5.97 8.69
C ASP A 113 -11.33 -5.86 10.15
N LYS A 114 -10.47 -6.18 11.12
CA LYS A 114 -10.88 -6.31 12.53
C LYS A 114 -10.42 -5.16 13.42
N TYR A 115 -9.40 -4.41 13.03
CA TYR A 115 -8.76 -3.41 13.89
C TYR A 115 -8.62 -2.03 13.21
N PRO A 116 -9.71 -1.42 12.70
CA PRO A 116 -9.66 -0.17 11.93
C PRO A 116 -9.04 1.00 12.70
N ASP A 117 -9.29 1.14 14.00
CA ASP A 117 -8.68 2.22 14.81
C ASP A 117 -7.17 2.06 14.92
N LEU A 118 -6.69 0.82 15.10
CA LEU A 118 -5.26 0.52 15.15
C LEU A 118 -4.61 0.71 13.78
N TYR A 119 -5.31 0.35 12.71
CA TYR A 119 -4.89 0.59 11.34
C TYR A 119 -4.67 2.09 11.09
N SER A 120 -5.66 2.94 11.38
CA SER A 120 -5.55 4.40 11.28
C SER A 120 -4.43 4.96 12.16
N HIS A 121 -4.26 4.43 13.37
CA HIS A 121 -3.15 4.78 14.26
C HIS A 121 -1.78 4.46 13.64
N ILE A 122 -1.61 3.25 13.10
CA ILE A 122 -0.36 2.82 12.46
C ILE A 122 -0.04 3.68 11.24
N LEU A 123 -0.99 3.88 10.33
CA LEU A 123 -0.77 4.70 9.13
C LEU A 123 -0.35 6.13 9.51
N THR A 124 -1.06 6.74 10.45
CA THR A 124 -0.78 8.11 10.91
C THR A 124 0.58 8.18 11.60
N LYS A 125 0.88 7.24 12.51
CA LYS A 125 2.17 7.16 13.22
C LYS A 125 3.33 6.98 12.26
N TRP A 126 3.21 6.11 11.27
CA TRP A 126 4.29 5.83 10.30
C TRP A 126 4.53 7.01 9.38
N LEU A 127 3.50 7.65 8.84
CA LEU A 127 3.65 8.88 8.07
C LEU A 127 4.26 10.01 8.93
N LEU A 128 3.83 10.15 10.18
CA LEU A 128 4.33 11.17 11.11
C LEU A 128 5.78 10.92 11.57
N SER A 129 6.24 9.67 11.57
CA SER A 129 7.61 9.30 11.96
C SER A 129 8.67 9.96 11.08
N GLY A 130 8.35 10.16 9.80
CA GLY A 130 9.29 10.63 8.79
C GLY A 130 10.34 9.61 8.37
N ASP A 131 10.35 8.41 8.95
CA ASP A 131 11.23 7.29 8.57
C ASP A 131 10.83 6.75 7.20
N SER A 132 11.80 6.56 6.31
CA SER A 132 11.50 6.17 4.92
C SER A 132 11.00 4.73 4.80
N SER A 133 11.48 3.81 5.64
CA SER A 133 11.03 2.41 5.63
C SER A 133 9.59 2.32 6.12
N LEU A 134 9.26 3.00 7.24
CA LEU A 134 7.89 3.04 7.76
C LEU A 134 6.93 3.76 6.81
N CYS A 135 7.34 4.88 6.19
CA CYS A 135 6.48 5.56 5.22
C CYS A 135 6.26 4.74 3.95
N HIS A 136 7.27 4.00 3.48
CA HIS A 136 7.12 3.08 2.35
C HIS A 136 6.18 1.92 2.69
N ALA A 137 6.28 1.39 3.90
CA ALA A 137 5.41 0.36 4.42
C ALA A 137 3.91 0.75 4.43
N VAL A 138 3.58 2.04 4.60
CA VAL A 138 2.20 2.54 4.43
C VAL A 138 1.72 2.32 2.99
N PHE A 139 2.57 2.57 1.99
CA PHE A 139 2.23 2.31 0.60
C PHE A 139 2.01 0.81 0.36
N ASP A 140 2.88 -0.05 0.90
CA ASP A 140 2.75 -1.51 0.74
C ASP A 140 1.45 -2.05 1.36
N LEU A 141 1.09 -1.59 2.57
CA LEU A 141 -0.17 -1.95 3.23
C LEU A 141 -1.39 -1.60 2.37
N LEU A 142 -1.37 -0.45 1.70
CA LEU A 142 -2.50 0.05 0.91
C LEU A 142 -2.57 -0.54 -0.49
N ASN A 143 -1.43 -0.91 -1.07
CA ASN A 143 -1.36 -1.47 -2.40
C ASN A 143 -1.88 -2.93 -2.46
N HIS A 144 -2.10 -3.57 -1.31
CA HIS A 144 -2.70 -4.90 -1.20
C HIS A 144 -4.22 -4.89 -1.04
N SER A 145 -4.79 -3.83 -0.45
CA SER A 145 -6.22 -3.58 -0.49
C SER A 145 -6.63 -3.19 -1.91
N SER A 146 -7.47 -4.02 -2.55
CA SER A 146 -8.00 -3.75 -3.90
C SER A 146 -8.49 -2.30 -4.01
N ASP A 147 -8.17 -1.64 -5.13
CA ASP A 147 -8.32 -0.20 -5.50
C ASP A 147 -9.76 0.40 -5.36
N TYR A 148 -10.69 -0.29 -4.69
CA TYR A 148 -12.05 0.12 -4.44
C TYR A 148 -12.21 0.79 -3.06
N GLY A 149 -12.06 2.11 -3.03
CA GLY A 149 -12.74 2.95 -2.04
C GLY A 149 -12.27 2.83 -0.60
N ILE A 150 -10.95 2.76 -0.37
CA ILE A 150 -10.40 2.81 0.98
C ILE A 150 -10.63 4.20 1.56
N ASN A 151 -11.64 4.34 2.41
CA ASN A 151 -11.86 5.53 3.22
C ASN A 151 -10.83 5.55 4.36
N LEU A 152 -9.64 6.07 4.07
CA LEU A 152 -8.61 6.26 5.09
C LEU A 152 -8.95 7.41 6.02
N THR A 153 -8.77 7.16 7.31
CA THR A 153 -8.92 8.15 8.38
C THR A 153 -7.60 8.30 9.12
N ALA A 154 -7.23 9.55 9.39
CA ALA A 154 -6.10 9.88 10.24
C ALA A 154 -6.50 9.74 11.72
N ASP A 155 -5.57 9.24 12.53
CA ASP A 155 -5.70 9.26 13.98
C ASP A 155 -5.39 10.66 14.50
N SER A 156 -6.47 11.44 14.71
CA SER A 156 -6.38 12.81 15.24
C SER A 156 -5.72 12.89 16.62
N THR A 157 -5.64 11.79 17.39
CA THR A 157 -4.96 11.80 18.69
C THR A 157 -3.44 11.96 18.57
N LEU A 158 -2.87 11.63 17.40
CA LEU A 158 -1.46 11.80 17.08
C LEU A 158 -1.12 13.17 16.47
N LEU A 159 -2.13 13.94 16.06
CA LEU A 159 -1.98 15.22 15.38
C LEU A 159 -2.29 16.34 16.37
N THR A 160 -1.28 16.77 17.12
CA THR A 160 -1.48 17.69 18.25
C THR A 160 -1.38 19.17 17.85
N ASN A 161 -0.87 19.47 16.66
CA ASN A 161 -0.63 20.82 16.18
C ASN A 161 -0.61 20.89 14.64
N GLU A 162 -0.73 22.12 14.11
CA GLU A 162 -0.78 22.41 12.67
C GLU A 162 0.47 21.92 11.90
N LEU A 163 1.65 21.89 12.55
CA LEU A 163 2.88 21.40 11.91
C LEU A 163 2.80 19.89 11.67
N GLU A 164 2.24 19.13 12.61
CA GLU A 164 2.04 17.68 12.48
C GLU A 164 1.00 17.34 11.43
N GLU A 165 -0.11 18.08 11.39
CA GLU A 165 -1.15 17.99 10.36
C GLU A 165 -0.54 18.20 8.97
N MET A 166 0.19 19.29 8.76
CA MET A 166 0.83 19.55 7.47
C MET A 166 1.94 18.56 7.15
N PHE A 167 2.69 18.10 8.15
CA PHE A 167 3.74 17.10 7.93
C PHE A 167 3.16 15.79 7.41
N VAL A 168 2.07 15.30 8.03
CA VAL A 168 1.43 14.05 7.63
C VAL A 168 0.75 14.18 6.26
N VAL A 169 0.16 15.34 5.93
CA VAL A 169 -0.41 15.63 4.61
C VAL A 169 0.66 15.57 3.53
N HIS A 170 1.80 16.23 3.73
CA HIS A 170 2.91 16.14 2.77
C HIS A 170 3.41 14.71 2.63
N ARG A 171 3.56 13.98 3.75
CA ARG A 171 4.01 12.58 3.72
C ARG A 171 3.03 11.67 2.96
N ALA A 172 1.73 11.82 3.17
CA ALA A 172 0.71 11.11 2.42
C ALA A 172 0.85 11.37 0.92
N ILE A 173 0.98 12.64 0.50
CA ILE A 173 1.17 12.96 -0.92
C ILE A 173 2.46 12.37 -1.47
N GLY A 174 3.57 12.50 -0.75
CA GLY A 174 4.87 12.00 -1.20
C GLY A 174 4.87 10.49 -1.44
N TRP A 175 4.34 9.72 -0.49
CA TRP A 175 4.40 8.26 -0.51
C TRP A 175 3.22 7.59 -1.22
N LEU A 176 2.04 8.21 -1.17
CA LEU A 176 0.79 7.64 -1.70
C LEU A 176 0.33 8.33 -3.00
N PHE A 177 1.19 9.09 -3.67
CA PHE A 177 0.84 9.81 -4.90
C PHE A 177 0.20 8.92 -5.97
N THR A 178 0.68 7.69 -6.13
CA THR A 178 0.17 6.70 -7.10
C THR A 178 -1.12 6.02 -6.64
N LEU A 179 -1.54 6.24 -5.39
CA LEU A 179 -2.82 5.81 -4.80
C LEU A 179 -3.68 7.06 -4.51
N PRO A 180 -4.13 7.79 -5.56
CA PRO A 180 -4.71 9.13 -5.38
C PRO A 180 -5.95 9.16 -4.50
N ILE A 181 -6.79 8.12 -4.55
CA ILE A 181 -8.00 8.03 -3.71
C ILE A 181 -7.62 7.86 -2.23
N ALA A 182 -6.69 6.95 -1.94
CA ALA A 182 -6.20 6.73 -0.57
C ALA A 182 -5.54 8.01 -0.02
N SER A 183 -4.66 8.64 -0.81
CA SER A 183 -4.03 9.90 -0.43
C SER A 183 -5.06 11.00 -0.18
N ALA A 184 -6.04 11.18 -1.06
CA ALA A 184 -7.07 12.20 -0.91
C ALA A 184 -7.98 11.93 0.28
N SER A 185 -8.42 10.68 0.49
CA SER A 185 -9.24 10.31 1.65
C SER A 185 -8.52 10.61 2.96
N PHE A 186 -7.25 10.20 3.07
CA PHE A 186 -6.45 10.47 4.27
C PHE A 186 -6.33 11.97 4.53
N ILE A 187 -6.02 12.78 3.51
CA ILE A 187 -5.89 14.24 3.64
C ILE A 187 -7.22 14.90 3.99
N LEU A 188 -8.33 14.45 3.42
CA LEU A 188 -9.68 14.94 3.76
C LEU A 188 -10.01 14.64 5.23
N SER A 189 -9.57 13.51 5.78
CA SER A 189 -9.78 13.23 7.21
C SER A 189 -8.97 14.17 8.13
N VAL A 190 -7.74 14.54 7.73
CA VAL A 190 -6.94 15.56 8.46
C VAL A 190 -7.61 16.93 8.37
N TYR A 191 -8.20 17.28 7.23
CA TYR A 191 -8.91 18.54 7.03
C TYR A 191 -10.07 18.75 8.03
N GLU A 192 -10.75 17.68 8.46
CA GLU A 192 -11.90 17.75 9.36
C GLU A 192 -11.53 18.36 10.72
N SER A 193 -10.40 17.94 11.29
CA SER A 193 -9.92 18.42 12.59
C SER A 193 -9.06 19.69 12.50
N ALA A 194 -8.55 20.02 11.32
CA ALA A 194 -7.59 21.10 11.12
C ALA A 194 -8.14 22.51 11.40
N ALA A 195 -7.28 23.40 11.88
CA ALA A 195 -7.59 24.81 12.08
C ALA A 195 -7.84 25.54 10.73
N PRO A 196 -8.60 26.67 10.73
CA PRO A 196 -8.91 27.38 9.48
C PRO A 196 -7.71 27.81 8.64
N ALA A 197 -6.59 28.20 9.27
CA ALA A 197 -5.36 28.58 8.57
C ALA A 197 -4.74 27.37 7.84
N THR A 198 -4.64 26.23 8.52
CA THR A 198 -4.13 24.96 7.95
C THR A 198 -5.02 24.43 6.84
N ARG A 199 -6.34 24.59 6.96
CA ARG A 199 -7.32 24.10 5.96
C ARG A 199 -7.09 24.68 4.57
N GLU A 200 -6.68 25.94 4.45
CA GLU A 200 -6.36 26.56 3.16
C GLU A 200 -5.14 25.90 2.49
N GLU A 201 -4.11 25.59 3.28
CA GLU A 201 -2.91 24.90 2.80
C GLU A 201 -3.21 23.43 2.43
N ILE A 202 -4.07 22.76 3.20
CA ILE A 202 -4.55 21.40 2.89
C ILE A 202 -5.37 21.39 1.58
N GLU A 203 -6.30 22.34 1.41
CA GLU A 203 -7.07 22.50 0.17
C GLU A 203 -6.15 22.71 -1.04
N GLN A 204 -5.10 23.53 -0.88
CA GLN A 204 -4.11 23.73 -1.93
C GLN A 204 -3.34 22.45 -2.29
N ASN A 205 -3.02 21.61 -1.30
CA ASN A 205 -2.33 20.33 -1.49
C ASN A 205 -3.22 19.26 -2.14
N LEU A 206 -4.52 19.23 -1.82
CA LEU A 206 -5.52 18.41 -2.53
C LEU A 206 -5.67 18.83 -3.99
N TYR A 207 -5.60 20.14 -4.26
CA TYR A 207 -5.64 20.65 -5.62
C TYR A 207 -4.36 20.33 -6.42
N ASP A 208 -3.20 20.73 -5.88
CA ASP A 208 -1.88 20.58 -6.50
C ASP A 208 -0.88 19.96 -5.48
N PRO A 209 -0.43 18.70 -5.69
CA PRO A 209 -0.37 18.03 -7.00
C PRO A 209 -1.50 17.04 -7.31
N LEU A 210 -2.36 16.69 -6.36
CA LEU A 210 -3.25 15.53 -6.50
C LEU A 210 -4.31 15.67 -7.59
N LEU A 211 -5.27 16.61 -7.45
CA LEU A 211 -6.37 16.76 -8.41
C LEU A 211 -5.89 17.14 -9.81
N LEU A 212 -4.82 17.94 -9.92
CA LEU A 212 -4.19 18.25 -11.21
C LEU A 212 -3.56 17.02 -11.87
N SER A 213 -3.06 16.06 -11.09
CA SER A 213 -2.42 14.85 -11.63
C SER A 213 -3.43 13.78 -11.99
N TYR A 214 -4.44 13.54 -11.14
CA TYR A 214 -5.42 12.46 -11.28
C TYR A 214 -6.86 12.96 -11.39
N PRO A 215 -7.17 13.82 -12.37
CA PRO A 215 -8.49 14.43 -12.50
C PRO A 215 -9.61 13.45 -12.85
N GLY A 216 -9.34 12.26 -13.39
CA GLY A 216 -10.32 11.23 -13.64
C GLY A 216 -10.80 10.60 -12.32
N LYS A 217 -9.91 9.82 -11.68
CA LYS A 217 -10.20 9.11 -10.43
C LYS A 217 -10.71 10.05 -9.33
N LEU A 218 -10.07 11.21 -9.15
CA LEU A 218 -10.43 12.12 -8.05
C LEU A 218 -11.74 12.88 -8.29
N LYS A 219 -12.13 13.17 -9.54
CA LYS A 219 -13.45 13.77 -9.78
C LYS A 219 -14.58 12.81 -9.44
N GLU A 220 -14.43 11.55 -9.84
CA GLU A 220 -15.43 10.51 -9.53
C GLU A 220 -15.55 10.32 -8.03
N PHE A 221 -14.41 10.23 -7.33
CA PHE A 221 -14.37 10.15 -5.87
C PHE A 221 -14.96 11.39 -5.18
N PHE A 222 -14.59 12.61 -5.59
CA PHE A 222 -15.14 13.82 -4.97
C PHE A 222 -16.63 13.99 -5.23
N ARG A 223 -17.13 13.58 -6.39
CA ARG A 223 -18.58 13.56 -6.68
C ARG A 223 -19.31 12.58 -5.79
N SER A 224 -18.79 11.38 -5.59
CA SER A 224 -19.44 10.41 -4.70
C SER A 224 -19.49 10.91 -3.25
N LEU A 225 -18.48 11.64 -2.78
CA LEU A 225 -18.53 12.29 -1.46
C LEU A 225 -19.54 13.45 -1.40
N ILE A 226 -19.62 14.28 -2.45
CA ILE A 226 -20.61 15.36 -2.57
C ILE A 226 -22.04 14.81 -2.54
N ASP A 227 -22.31 13.73 -3.28
CA ASP A 227 -23.63 13.08 -3.35
C ASP A 227 -24.07 12.52 -1.98
N ASN A 228 -23.10 12.18 -1.12
CA ASN A 228 -23.32 11.77 0.27
C ASN A 228 -23.26 12.94 1.27
N GLU A 229 -23.22 14.20 0.79
CA GLU A 229 -23.12 15.43 1.59
C GLU A 229 -21.87 15.52 2.49
N ILE A 230 -20.80 14.76 2.16
CA ILE A 230 -19.53 14.75 2.90
C ILE A 230 -18.63 15.87 2.38
N GLN A 231 -18.26 16.80 3.27
CA GLN A 231 -17.35 17.93 2.97
C GLN A 231 -17.70 18.72 1.69
N LYS A 232 -18.97 18.72 1.30
CA LYS A 232 -19.47 19.25 0.03
C LYS A 232 -18.96 20.64 -0.35
N PRO A 233 -18.97 21.66 0.53
CA PRO A 233 -18.51 23.00 0.17
C PRO A 233 -17.03 23.06 -0.24
N LEU A 234 -16.17 22.22 0.37
CA LEU A 234 -14.75 22.12 0.00
C LEU A 234 -14.61 21.49 -1.38
N LEU A 235 -15.26 20.35 -1.58
CA LEU A 235 -15.12 19.55 -2.79
C LEU A 235 -15.70 20.29 -4.01
N GLU A 236 -16.82 21.00 -3.86
CA GLU A 236 -17.38 21.85 -4.91
C GLU A 236 -16.42 22.98 -5.31
N ARG A 237 -15.72 23.62 -4.36
CA ARG A 237 -14.69 24.62 -4.65
C ARG A 237 -13.52 24.02 -5.43
N LEU A 238 -13.00 22.88 -5.00
CA LEU A 238 -11.90 22.18 -5.68
C LEU A 238 -12.27 21.80 -7.11
N LEU A 239 -13.45 21.21 -7.31
CA LEU A 239 -13.95 20.82 -8.63
C LEU A 239 -14.19 22.02 -9.53
N LYS A 240 -14.74 23.11 -8.99
CA LYS A 240 -14.92 24.36 -9.73
C LYS A 240 -13.58 24.95 -10.16
N ARG A 241 -12.62 25.06 -9.24
CA ARG A 241 -11.26 25.54 -9.52
C ARG A 241 -10.57 24.71 -10.60
N PHE A 242 -10.73 23.39 -10.55
CA PHE A 242 -10.23 22.50 -11.60
C PHE A 242 -10.92 22.70 -12.94
N HIS A 243 -12.25 22.88 -12.94
CA HIS A 243 -13.02 23.13 -14.15
C HIS A 243 -12.58 24.43 -14.84
N ASP A 244 -12.42 25.51 -14.08
CA ASP A 244 -11.96 26.80 -14.58
C ASP A 244 -10.55 26.67 -15.21
N TYR A 245 -9.61 26.01 -14.51
CA TYR A 245 -8.28 25.71 -15.03
C TYR A 245 -8.32 24.90 -16.34
N SER A 246 -9.16 23.87 -16.40
CA SER A 246 -9.30 23.03 -17.59
C SER A 246 -9.93 23.76 -18.77
N ALA A 247 -10.89 24.66 -18.50
CA ALA A 247 -11.51 25.49 -19.52
C ALA A 247 -10.47 26.43 -20.15
N ASP A 248 -9.58 27.01 -19.34
CA ASP A 248 -8.50 27.86 -19.83
C ASP A 248 -7.46 27.08 -20.64
N LEU A 249 -7.05 25.89 -20.18
CA LEU A 249 -6.18 25.01 -20.98
C LEU A 249 -6.80 24.64 -22.33
N ASN A 250 -8.09 24.32 -22.36
CA ASN A 250 -8.78 23.97 -23.60
C ASN A 250 -8.85 25.17 -24.56
N ARG A 251 -9.03 26.40 -24.05
CA ARG A 251 -8.96 27.61 -24.88
C ARG A 251 -7.57 27.77 -25.51
N LEU A 252 -6.51 27.54 -24.74
CA LEU A 252 -5.12 27.60 -25.23
C LEU A 252 -4.79 26.49 -26.24
N SER A 253 -5.36 25.29 -26.07
CA SER A 253 -5.15 24.16 -26.98
C SER A 253 -5.62 24.45 -28.42
N GLY A 254 -6.57 25.37 -28.60
CA GLY A 254 -7.04 25.81 -29.91
C GLY A 254 -6.06 26.73 -30.66
N LEU A 255 -5.01 27.21 -29.98
CA LEU A 255 -3.98 28.05 -30.58
C LEU A 255 -2.99 27.18 -31.36
N LYS A 256 -2.88 27.42 -32.66
CA LYS A 256 -1.97 26.67 -33.53
C LYS A 256 -0.52 26.88 -33.15
N GLU A 257 -0.18 28.03 -32.58
CA GLU A 257 1.15 28.42 -32.14
C GLU A 257 1.66 27.58 -30.96
N LEU A 258 0.75 27.07 -30.13
CA LEU A 258 1.07 26.22 -28.97
C LEU A 258 0.88 24.73 -29.25
N SER A 259 0.39 24.38 -30.44
CA SER A 259 0.17 23.00 -30.84
C SER A 259 1.48 22.36 -31.28
N ALA A 260 1.79 21.17 -30.74
CA ALA A 260 2.90 20.37 -31.24
C ALA A 260 2.64 19.94 -32.69
N PRO A 261 3.67 19.87 -33.56
CA PRO A 261 3.54 19.28 -34.89
C PRO A 261 2.97 17.87 -34.83
N ARG A 262 2.09 17.52 -35.78
CA ARG A 262 1.39 16.22 -35.78
C ARG A 262 2.36 15.05 -35.83
N GLU A 263 3.47 15.19 -36.55
CA GLU A 263 4.51 14.17 -36.66
C GLU A 263 5.11 13.83 -35.29
N ASN A 264 5.29 14.83 -34.42
CA ASN A 264 5.81 14.64 -33.07
C ASN A 264 4.78 13.95 -32.17
N VAL A 265 3.51 14.37 -32.28
CA VAL A 265 2.40 13.75 -31.53
C VAL A 265 2.25 12.28 -31.91
N ASP A 266 2.25 11.97 -33.21
CA ASP A 266 2.15 10.61 -33.72
C ASP A 266 3.36 9.76 -33.29
N SER A 267 4.56 10.34 -33.34
CA SER A 267 5.79 9.66 -32.90
C SER A 267 5.76 9.37 -31.39
N TYR A 268 5.28 10.31 -30.59
CA TYR A 268 5.07 10.13 -29.15
C TYR A 268 4.09 8.98 -28.87
N TRP A 269 2.90 8.98 -29.49
CA TRP A 269 1.91 7.95 -29.24
C TRP A 269 2.33 6.56 -29.73
N LYS A 270 3.10 6.48 -30.82
CA LYS A 270 3.73 5.23 -31.28
C LYS A 270 4.72 4.70 -30.26
N ARG A 271 5.59 5.56 -29.73
CA ARG A 271 6.56 5.19 -28.69
C ARG A 271 5.85 4.76 -27.41
N PHE A 272 4.89 5.55 -26.94
CA PHE A 272 4.09 5.24 -25.76
C PHE A 272 3.39 3.88 -25.89
N SER A 273 2.72 3.61 -27.02
CA SER A 273 2.08 2.31 -27.28
C SER A 273 3.08 1.15 -27.26
N LYS A 274 4.29 1.37 -27.77
CA LYS A 274 5.37 0.38 -27.74
C LYS A 274 5.83 0.10 -26.31
N ASP A 275 6.09 1.15 -25.53
CA ASP A 275 6.54 1.04 -24.14
C ASP A 275 5.49 0.31 -23.28
N VAL A 276 4.20 0.60 -23.48
CA VAL A 276 3.08 -0.12 -22.81
C VAL A 276 3.03 -1.59 -23.23
N ALA A 277 3.22 -1.90 -24.53
CA ALA A 277 3.23 -3.28 -25.01
C ALA A 277 4.40 -4.09 -24.44
N GLU A 278 5.59 -3.49 -24.35
CA GLU A 278 6.77 -4.10 -23.75
C GLU A 278 6.57 -4.35 -22.24
N ALA A 279 6.02 -3.37 -21.52
CA ALA A 279 5.69 -3.52 -20.10
C ALA A 279 4.67 -4.65 -19.86
N HIS A 280 3.63 -4.74 -20.70
CA HIS A 280 2.64 -5.82 -20.62
C HIS A 280 3.29 -7.19 -20.92
N GLU A 281 4.17 -7.28 -21.92
CA GLU A 281 4.89 -8.52 -22.20
C GLU A 281 5.79 -8.93 -21.03
N GLN A 282 6.52 -8.00 -20.42
CA GLN A 282 7.35 -8.28 -19.25
C GLN A 282 6.51 -8.75 -18.05
N ALA A 283 5.40 -8.08 -17.75
CA ALA A 283 4.47 -8.48 -16.70
C ALA A 283 3.87 -9.88 -16.95
N SER A 284 3.55 -10.18 -18.22
CA SER A 284 3.03 -11.50 -18.59
C SER A 284 4.05 -12.62 -18.35
N LYS A 285 5.34 -12.36 -18.61
CA LYS A 285 6.43 -13.32 -18.36
C LYS A 285 6.64 -13.60 -16.87
N SER A 286 6.37 -12.64 -15.99
CA SER A 286 6.44 -12.83 -14.54
C SER A 286 5.22 -13.55 -13.95
N SER A 287 4.13 -13.73 -14.71
CA SER A 287 2.94 -14.40 -14.21
C SER A 287 3.12 -15.93 -14.23
N LEU A 288 3.20 -16.54 -13.04
CA LEU A 288 3.27 -17.99 -12.88
C LEU A 288 2.08 -18.70 -13.55
N PHE A 289 0.89 -18.08 -13.53
CA PHE A 289 -0.29 -18.63 -14.22
C PHE A 289 -0.09 -18.71 -15.74
N LEU A 290 0.42 -17.65 -16.37
CA LEU A 290 0.64 -17.65 -17.83
C LEU A 290 1.77 -18.59 -18.26
N GLN A 291 2.70 -18.93 -17.35
CA GLN A 291 3.72 -19.96 -17.61
C GLN A 291 3.16 -21.39 -17.56
N LEU A 292 2.05 -21.63 -16.83
CA LEU A 292 1.42 -22.94 -16.70
C LEU A 292 0.49 -23.28 -17.87
N PHE A 293 0.05 -22.28 -18.65
CA PHE A 293 -0.86 -22.46 -19.78
C PHE A 293 -0.21 -22.09 -21.11
N ASN A 294 -0.50 -22.85 -22.17
CA ASN A 294 -0.02 -22.51 -23.50
C ASN A 294 -0.72 -21.23 -23.99
N THR A 295 0.06 -20.20 -24.31
CA THR A 295 -0.47 -18.91 -24.76
C THR A 295 -0.29 -18.79 -26.28
N GLU A 296 -1.39 -18.69 -27.02
CA GLU A 296 -1.37 -18.50 -28.47
C GLU A 296 -1.74 -17.06 -28.85
N LYS A 297 -0.91 -16.43 -29.69
CA LYS A 297 -1.19 -15.09 -30.23
C LYS A 297 -2.08 -15.21 -31.46
N VAL A 298 -3.35 -14.87 -31.32
CA VAL A 298 -4.28 -14.83 -32.45
C VAL A 298 -4.16 -13.48 -33.17
N LEU A 299 -3.85 -13.53 -34.47
CA LEU A 299 -3.69 -12.32 -35.30
C LEU A 299 -5.04 -11.72 -35.73
N TYR A 300 -6.09 -12.54 -35.83
CA TYR A 300 -7.43 -12.11 -36.23
C TYR A 300 -8.51 -13.03 -35.67
N GLY A 301 -9.65 -12.46 -35.27
CA GLY A 301 -10.83 -13.20 -34.79
C GLY A 301 -11.09 -13.04 -33.29
N ASN A 302 -12.31 -13.34 -32.87
CA ASN A 302 -12.82 -13.25 -31.50
C ASN A 302 -13.24 -14.62 -30.92
N SER A 303 -12.96 -15.71 -31.62
CA SER A 303 -13.21 -17.08 -31.17
C SER A 303 -12.06 -18.01 -31.56
N SER A 304 -11.90 -19.08 -30.80
CA SER A 304 -10.97 -20.18 -31.09
C SER A 304 -11.76 -21.47 -31.30
N ILE A 305 -11.37 -22.29 -32.27
CA ILE A 305 -12.02 -23.56 -32.58
C ILE A 305 -11.03 -24.68 -32.32
N PHE A 306 -11.43 -25.68 -31.54
CA PHE A 306 -10.65 -26.90 -31.35
C PHE A 306 -11.55 -28.15 -31.46
N TYR A 307 -10.94 -29.27 -31.81
CA TYR A 307 -11.62 -30.54 -32.01
C TYR A 307 -11.30 -31.49 -30.87
N VAL A 308 -12.32 -31.98 -30.16
CA VAL A 308 -12.16 -32.95 -29.07
C VAL A 308 -12.53 -34.33 -29.59
N LYS A 309 -11.57 -35.27 -29.56
CA LYS A 309 -11.81 -36.68 -29.89
C LYS A 309 -12.58 -37.36 -28.76
N ARG A 310 -13.77 -37.89 -29.06
CA ARG A 310 -14.50 -38.77 -28.15
C ARG A 310 -14.03 -40.21 -28.34
N GLY A 311 -14.22 -41.04 -27.31
CA GLY A 311 -13.78 -42.45 -27.28
C GLY A 311 -14.43 -43.36 -28.33
N ASP A 312 -15.40 -42.86 -29.10
CA ASP A 312 -16.06 -43.52 -30.22
C ASP A 312 -15.40 -43.21 -31.59
N GLY A 313 -14.32 -42.42 -31.61
CA GLY A 313 -13.61 -42.03 -32.85
C GLY A 313 -14.21 -40.81 -33.56
N ASN A 314 -15.29 -40.22 -33.03
CA ASN A 314 -15.88 -39.00 -33.58
C ASN A 314 -15.20 -37.75 -33.00
N GLU A 315 -14.93 -36.77 -33.87
CA GLU A 315 -14.39 -35.46 -33.49
C GLU A 315 -15.54 -34.47 -33.28
N LEU A 316 -15.64 -33.89 -32.08
CA LEU A 316 -16.59 -32.83 -31.78
C LEU A 316 -15.90 -31.47 -31.96
N ARG A 317 -16.38 -30.65 -32.90
CA ARG A 317 -15.98 -29.25 -33.01
C ARG A 317 -16.50 -28.48 -31.79
N GLN A 318 -15.61 -27.83 -31.06
CA GLN A 318 -15.95 -26.87 -30.02
C GLN A 318 -15.41 -25.49 -30.40
N GLU A 319 -16.23 -24.47 -30.18
CA GLU A 319 -15.86 -23.08 -30.40
C GLU A 319 -15.96 -22.34 -29.06
N VAL A 320 -14.88 -21.66 -28.69
CA VAL A 320 -14.79 -20.87 -27.47
C VAL A 320 -14.60 -19.42 -27.87
N ASN A 321 -15.56 -18.59 -27.50
CA ASN A 321 -15.47 -17.14 -27.66
C ASN A 321 -14.42 -16.58 -26.71
N MET A 322 -13.64 -15.62 -27.20
CA MET A 322 -12.67 -14.92 -26.37
C MET A 322 -13.39 -13.91 -25.48
N HIS A 323 -13.03 -13.91 -24.21
CA HIS A 323 -13.45 -12.90 -23.26
C HIS A 323 -12.35 -11.86 -23.12
N SER A 324 -12.69 -10.58 -23.25
CA SER A 324 -11.76 -9.49 -23.02
C SER A 324 -11.85 -9.03 -21.56
N SER A 325 -10.75 -9.12 -20.83
CA SER A 325 -10.55 -8.29 -19.64
C SER A 325 -9.81 -7.01 -20.06
N SER A 326 -10.36 -5.87 -19.69
CA SER A 326 -9.69 -4.58 -19.85
C SER A 326 -9.45 -3.96 -18.49
N HIS A 327 -8.24 -3.45 -18.30
CA HIS A 327 -7.88 -2.66 -17.14
C HIS A 327 -7.50 -1.27 -17.64
N SER A 328 -8.10 -0.25 -17.03
CA SER A 328 -7.76 1.15 -17.30
C SER A 328 -6.99 1.69 -16.10
N SER A 329 -5.95 2.47 -16.36
CA SER A 329 -5.18 3.15 -15.32
C SER A 329 -4.90 4.57 -15.77
N GLU A 330 -5.13 5.52 -14.88
CA GLU A 330 -4.88 6.93 -15.14
C GLU A 330 -3.41 7.26 -14.89
N LEU A 331 -2.75 7.88 -15.86
CA LEU A 331 -1.41 8.41 -15.69
C LEU A 331 -1.45 9.84 -15.12
N PRO A 332 -0.53 10.20 -14.21
CA PRO A 332 -0.50 11.53 -13.63
C PRO A 332 -0.24 12.60 -14.69
N THR A 333 -1.21 13.49 -14.91
CA THR A 333 -1.16 14.53 -15.95
C THR A 333 0.03 15.47 -15.77
N LEU A 334 0.38 15.82 -14.53
CA LEU A 334 1.56 16.65 -14.23
C LEU A 334 2.89 15.98 -14.61
N ASN A 335 2.95 14.65 -14.71
CA ASN A 335 4.14 13.95 -15.19
C ASN A 335 4.38 14.17 -16.69
N VAL A 336 3.38 14.68 -17.42
CA VAL A 336 3.51 15.10 -18.82
C VAL A 336 3.69 16.61 -18.92
N LEU A 337 2.95 17.38 -18.12
CA LEU A 337 2.93 18.85 -18.21
C LEU A 337 4.13 19.53 -17.52
N ASP A 338 4.52 19.06 -16.34
CA ASP A 338 5.61 19.63 -15.54
C ASP A 338 6.28 18.54 -14.66
N PRO A 339 6.95 17.55 -15.30
CA PRO A 339 7.51 16.40 -14.60
C PRO A 339 8.56 16.79 -13.56
N GLU A 340 9.39 17.80 -13.86
CA GLU A 340 10.50 18.22 -12.99
C GLU A 340 9.99 18.83 -11.68
N ARG A 341 8.99 19.72 -11.75
CA ARG A 341 8.41 20.30 -10.53
C ARG A 341 7.63 19.26 -9.74
N LEU A 342 6.93 18.35 -10.42
CA LEU A 342 6.23 17.26 -9.76
C LEU A 342 7.23 16.38 -9.00
N ASP A 343 8.29 15.91 -9.66
CA ASP A 343 9.31 15.06 -9.05
C ASP A 343 9.99 15.77 -7.86
N TYR A 344 10.38 17.04 -8.04
CA TYR A 344 10.92 17.84 -6.94
C TYR A 344 9.97 17.93 -5.75
N LYS A 345 8.69 18.24 -6.00
CA LYS A 345 7.66 18.37 -4.94
C LYS A 345 7.47 17.05 -4.20
N LEU A 346 7.36 15.93 -4.92
CA LEU A 346 7.19 14.60 -4.32
C LEU A 346 8.42 14.19 -3.49
N ARG A 347 9.64 14.43 -3.98
CA ARG A 347 10.87 14.18 -3.22
C ARG A 347 10.96 15.06 -1.97
N PHE A 348 10.63 16.34 -2.10
CA PHE A 348 10.59 17.25 -0.96
C PHE A 348 9.60 16.75 0.10
N TYR A 349 8.41 16.33 -0.32
CA TYR A 349 7.38 15.77 0.56
C TYR A 349 7.79 14.43 1.22
N ARG A 350 8.57 13.58 0.54
CA ARG A 350 9.12 12.34 1.11
C ARG A 350 10.25 12.58 2.11
N HIS A 351 11.13 13.55 1.85
CA HIS A 351 12.38 13.71 2.59
C HIS A 351 12.43 14.90 3.55
N ARG A 352 11.42 15.77 3.58
CA ARG A 352 11.33 16.89 4.53
C ARG A 352 11.46 16.39 5.97
N SER A 353 12.37 16.93 6.78
CA SER A 353 12.45 16.60 8.21
C SER A 353 11.36 17.32 9.02
N LYS A 354 10.89 16.69 10.10
CA LYS A 354 10.04 17.32 11.11
C LYS A 354 10.92 18.36 11.83
N LYS A 355 10.69 19.65 11.56
CA LYS A 355 11.45 20.76 12.17
C LYS A 355 10.78 21.21 13.45
#